data_AF-A0A952RQQ9-F1
#
_entry.id   AF-A0A952RQQ9-F1
#
_cell.length_a   1.000
_cell.length_b   1.000
_cell.length_c   1.000
_cell.angle_alpha   90.00
_cell.angle_beta   90.00
_cell.angle_gamma   90.00
#
_symmetry.space_group_name_H-M   'P 1'
#
loop_
_entity.id
_entity.type
_entity.pdbx_description
1 polymer ?
#
loop_
_entity_poly.entity_id
_entity_poly.type
_entity_poly.pdbx_seq_one_letter_code
_entity_poly.pdbx_strand_id
1 'polypeptide(L)'
;MRRWILGPLLVLNVAACSSFDAAEPTPADAGASCVSASVKSSTGASFQLAEGGEWSNPDGAIEADGVFASTNTLGKDVRSRYLGLVALGLSIPEGASVQGIAVTVVRGSAGGGVVDESVRLVRANDPAGDDRKNILPWPPSPAPIDYGSPTDLWGVDWTREDVVSPGFGVAVAARNDANSGESARIDGIRLTVYYCP
;
A
#
# COMPACT_ATOMS: atom_id res chain seq x y z
N MET A 1 -98.69 7.23 -7.74
CA MET A 1 -98.60 8.09 -8.93
C MET A 1 -97.29 7.79 -9.64
N ARG A 2 -97.40 7.47 -10.95
CA ARG A 2 -96.38 7.38 -12.02
C ARG A 2 -95.24 6.34 -11.92
N ARG A 3 -95.13 5.61 -13.03
CA ARG A 3 -94.27 4.50 -13.44
C ARG A 3 -93.54 4.94 -14.72
N TRP A 4 -92.24 4.65 -14.86
CA TRP A 4 -91.40 4.71 -16.07
C TRP A 4 -90.26 3.68 -15.84
N ILE A 5 -90.08 2.54 -16.53
CA ILE A 5 -89.81 2.16 -17.95
C ILE A 5 -88.36 2.43 -18.43
N LEU A 6 -87.58 1.34 -18.49
CA LEU A 6 -86.57 0.83 -19.46
C LEU A 6 -85.41 1.69 -20.05
N GLY A 7 -84.16 1.26 -19.73
CA GLY A 7 -82.99 0.98 -20.62
C GLY A 7 -82.22 2.12 -21.32
N PRO A 8 -81.03 1.89 -21.94
CA PRO A 8 -80.05 0.79 -21.83
C PRO A 8 -78.63 1.26 -21.40
N LEU A 9 -77.82 0.33 -20.85
CA LEU A 9 -76.38 0.52 -20.61
C LEU A 9 -75.62 0.25 -21.90
N LEU A 10 -75.02 1.31 -22.47
CA LEU A 10 -74.12 1.23 -23.62
C LEU A 10 -72.74 0.76 -23.15
N VAL A 11 -72.24 -0.29 -23.81
CA VAL A 11 -70.91 -0.86 -23.64
C VAL A 11 -69.87 0.09 -24.22
N LEU A 12 -68.82 0.42 -23.46
CA LEU A 12 -67.56 0.88 -24.03
C LEU A 12 -66.42 -0.02 -23.53
N ASN A 13 -65.96 -0.86 -24.45
CA ASN A 13 -64.73 -1.64 -24.32
C ASN A 13 -63.55 -0.67 -24.42
N VAL A 14 -62.68 -0.62 -23.40
CA VAL A 14 -61.29 -0.22 -23.58
C VAL A 14 -60.38 -1.24 -22.90
N ALA A 15 -59.48 -1.72 -23.75
CA ALA A 15 -58.37 -2.65 -23.58
C ALA A 15 -57.80 -2.87 -22.16
N ALA A 16 -57.47 -4.14 -21.91
CA ALA A 16 -56.59 -4.59 -20.86
C ALA A 16 -55.30 -3.75 -20.77
N CYS A 17 -54.96 -3.30 -19.56
CA CYS A 17 -53.59 -2.99 -19.20
C CYS A 17 -53.13 -4.10 -18.27
N SER A 18 -52.29 -4.98 -18.82
CA SER A 18 -51.55 -6.02 -18.12
C SER A 18 -50.79 -5.44 -16.93
N SER A 19 -50.73 -6.24 -15.87
CA SER A 19 -49.81 -6.14 -14.73
C SER A 19 -48.67 -5.14 -14.91
N PHE A 20 -48.67 -4.09 -14.10
CA PHE A 20 -47.43 -3.40 -13.76
C PHE A 20 -46.56 -4.41 -13.02
N ASP A 21 -45.68 -5.09 -13.76
CA ASP A 21 -44.46 -5.63 -13.19
C ASP A 21 -43.78 -4.50 -12.44
N ALA A 22 -43.82 -4.57 -11.11
CA ALA A 22 -42.86 -3.87 -10.30
C ALA A 22 -41.51 -4.47 -10.70
N ALA A 23 -40.76 -3.72 -11.52
CA ALA A 23 -39.37 -4.03 -11.77
C ALA A 23 -38.72 -4.20 -10.41
N GLU A 24 -38.37 -5.45 -10.07
CA GLU A 24 -37.43 -5.71 -9.00
C GLU A 24 -36.21 -4.83 -9.30
N PRO A 25 -35.69 -4.07 -8.31
CA PRO A 25 -34.42 -3.40 -8.53
C PRO A 25 -33.42 -4.53 -8.81
N THR A 26 -32.99 -4.62 -10.06
CA THR A 26 -31.82 -5.41 -10.43
C THR A 26 -30.73 -5.08 -9.40
N PRO A 27 -30.19 -6.04 -8.64
CA PRO A 27 -28.96 -5.77 -7.90
C PRO A 27 -27.98 -5.24 -8.93
N ALA A 28 -27.59 -3.97 -8.78
CA ALA A 28 -26.56 -3.41 -9.62
C ALA A 28 -25.33 -4.28 -9.39
N ASP A 29 -25.00 -5.08 -10.40
CA ASP A 29 -23.72 -5.75 -10.52
C ASP A 29 -22.68 -4.64 -10.71
N ALA A 30 -22.25 -4.06 -9.59
CA ALA A 30 -21.11 -3.17 -9.58
C ALA A 30 -19.89 -4.09 -9.62
N GLY A 31 -19.37 -4.30 -10.83
CA GLY A 31 -18.03 -4.82 -11.07
C GLY A 31 -17.03 -3.93 -10.38
N ALA A 32 -16.80 -4.18 -9.09
CA ALA A 32 -15.91 -3.46 -8.22
C ALA A 32 -14.48 -3.79 -8.65
N SER A 33 -14.01 -3.09 -9.68
CA SER A 33 -12.63 -3.20 -10.14
C SER A 33 -11.70 -2.82 -8.99
N CYS A 34 -10.68 -3.63 -8.78
CA CYS A 34 -9.67 -3.36 -7.77
C CYS A 34 -9.02 -1.99 -8.03
N VAL A 35 -8.75 -1.27 -6.95
CA VAL A 35 -8.14 0.06 -6.95
C VAL A 35 -6.86 0.02 -6.12
N SER A 36 -6.15 1.15 -6.04
CA SER A 36 -4.96 1.26 -5.19
C SER A 36 -4.96 2.56 -4.38
N ALA A 37 -4.37 2.51 -3.19
CA ALA A 37 -4.07 3.66 -2.35
C ALA A 37 -2.56 3.77 -2.17
N SER A 38 -1.98 4.88 -2.64
CA SER A 38 -0.56 5.20 -2.46
C SER A 38 -0.38 6.25 -1.37
N VAL A 39 0.54 5.99 -0.45
CA VAL A 39 0.81 6.83 0.72
C VAL A 39 2.31 6.97 0.95
N LYS A 40 2.66 8.03 1.66
CA LYS A 40 3.96 8.22 2.30
C LYS A 40 3.72 8.20 3.80
N SER A 41 4.77 7.97 4.57
CA SER A 41 4.67 8.14 6.02
C SER A 41 4.53 9.60 6.42
N SER A 42 3.91 9.84 7.56
CA SER A 42 3.98 11.14 8.24
C SER A 42 5.20 11.29 9.16
N THR A 43 5.92 10.19 9.44
CA THR A 43 7.12 10.15 10.31
C THR A 43 8.09 9.04 9.88
N GLY A 44 9.40 9.30 9.84
CA GLY A 44 10.41 8.25 9.67
C GLY A 44 10.70 7.59 11.01
N ALA A 45 10.24 6.35 11.23
CA ALA A 45 10.50 5.62 12.48
C ALA A 45 11.52 4.51 12.26
N SER A 46 12.78 4.72 12.67
CA SER A 46 13.76 3.62 12.69
C SER A 46 13.34 2.57 13.73
N PHE A 47 12.89 1.39 13.31
CA PHE A 47 12.70 0.26 14.24
C PHE A 47 14.03 -0.41 14.52
N GLN A 48 14.30 -0.63 15.80
CA GLN A 48 15.59 -1.09 16.29
C GLN A 48 15.53 -2.61 16.50
N LEU A 49 15.69 -3.39 15.43
CA LEU A 49 16.03 -4.81 15.57
C LEU A 49 17.53 -5.00 15.28
N ALA A 50 18.28 -5.19 16.37
CA ALA A 50 19.70 -5.59 16.46
C ALA A 50 20.79 -4.63 15.91
N GLU A 51 22.03 -4.90 16.36
CA GLU A 51 23.26 -4.15 16.09
C GLU A 51 23.51 -3.83 14.61
N GLY A 52 24.06 -2.64 14.36
CA GLY A 52 24.33 -2.11 13.04
C GLY A 52 24.44 -0.58 13.05
N GLY A 53 24.75 0.00 11.89
CA GLY A 53 24.80 1.45 11.72
C GLY A 53 23.43 2.10 11.90
N GLU A 54 23.39 3.18 12.69
CA GLU A 54 22.18 3.99 12.89
C GLU A 54 21.87 4.85 11.66
N TRP A 55 20.58 5.05 11.40
CA TRP A 55 20.09 6.01 10.42
C TRP A 55 19.96 7.37 11.10
N SER A 56 20.68 8.34 10.59
CA SER A 56 20.50 9.75 10.90
C SER A 56 19.39 10.34 10.03
N ASN A 57 18.63 11.28 10.59
CA ASN A 57 17.56 11.99 9.90
C ASN A 57 16.54 11.04 9.22
N PRO A 58 15.87 10.16 9.98
CA PRO A 58 14.95 9.17 9.39
C PRO A 58 13.78 9.81 8.63
N ASP A 59 13.40 11.04 8.96
CA ASP A 59 12.38 11.81 8.24
C ASP A 59 12.78 12.14 6.80
N GLY A 60 14.07 12.14 6.48
CA GLY A 60 14.58 12.27 5.11
C GLY A 60 14.28 11.08 4.19
N ALA A 61 13.55 10.06 4.68
CA ALA A 61 13.01 9.00 3.83
C ALA A 61 11.53 9.19 3.51
N ILE A 62 10.88 10.24 3.99
CA ILE A 62 9.44 10.48 3.76
C ILE A 62 9.18 10.94 2.33
N GLU A 63 10.01 11.86 1.82
CA GLU A 63 9.80 12.51 0.54
C GLU A 63 11.11 12.71 -0.20
N ALA A 64 11.16 12.27 -1.46
CA ALA A 64 12.31 12.45 -2.33
C ALA A 64 12.46 13.93 -2.73
N ASP A 65 13.09 14.70 -1.85
CA ASP A 65 13.36 16.14 -1.98
C ASP A 65 14.86 16.48 -1.93
N GLY A 66 15.73 15.47 -1.81
CA GLY A 66 17.17 15.62 -1.67
C GLY A 66 17.65 15.74 -0.22
N VAL A 67 16.76 15.64 0.77
CA VAL A 67 17.07 15.55 2.20
C VAL A 67 17.07 14.08 2.60
N PHE A 68 18.25 13.49 2.75
CA PHE A 68 18.35 12.04 2.95
C PHE A 68 18.24 11.59 4.42
N ALA A 69 17.61 10.43 4.62
CA ALA A 69 17.97 9.54 5.71
C ALA A 69 19.28 8.83 5.35
N SER A 70 20.28 8.88 6.22
CA SER A 70 21.62 8.34 5.92
C SER A 70 22.18 7.51 7.05
N THR A 71 22.86 6.42 6.74
CA THR A 71 23.62 5.69 7.76
C THR A 71 24.92 6.41 8.10
N ASN A 72 25.41 6.19 9.32
CA ASN A 72 26.85 6.32 9.58
C ASN A 72 27.66 5.46 8.61
N THR A 73 28.97 5.70 8.51
CA THR A 73 29.85 4.87 7.68
C THR A 73 29.78 3.41 8.14
N LEU A 74 29.32 2.54 7.25
CA LEU A 74 29.27 1.10 7.42
C LEU A 74 30.62 0.54 6.96
N GLY A 75 31.29 -0.23 7.81
CA GLY A 75 32.44 -1.03 7.39
C GLY A 75 32.04 -2.20 6.48
N LYS A 76 33.02 -2.94 5.97
CA LYS A 76 32.77 -4.15 5.20
C LYS A 76 31.90 -5.15 5.98
N ASP A 77 30.88 -5.68 5.31
CA ASP A 77 29.89 -6.64 5.83
C ASP A 77 29.08 -6.13 7.03
N VAL A 78 29.20 -4.84 7.36
CA VAL A 78 28.39 -4.20 8.40
C VAL A 78 27.04 -3.84 7.82
N ARG A 79 25.99 -4.21 8.56
CA ARG A 79 24.60 -3.86 8.26
C ARG A 79 24.14 -2.62 9.02
N SER A 80 23.15 -1.93 8.48
CA SER A 80 22.38 -0.92 9.20
C SER A 80 21.34 -1.57 10.10
N ARG A 81 20.77 -0.76 11.00
CA ARG A 81 19.46 -1.07 11.58
C ARG A 81 18.35 -0.90 10.53
N TYR A 82 17.12 -1.29 10.84
CA TYR A 82 15.99 -0.99 9.98
C TYR A 82 15.63 0.51 10.07
N LEU A 83 15.50 1.14 8.90
CA LEU A 83 14.73 2.36 8.73
C LEU A 83 13.28 1.96 8.44
N GLY A 84 12.40 2.24 9.38
CA GLY A 84 10.97 1.97 9.23
C GLY A 84 10.19 3.21 8.83
N LEU A 85 9.10 2.98 8.10
CA LEU A 85 8.08 3.98 7.83
C LEU A 85 6.73 3.35 8.13
N VAL A 86 6.11 3.79 9.23
CA VAL A 86 4.79 3.38 9.71
C VAL A 86 3.88 4.61 9.84
N ALA A 87 2.70 4.49 10.44
CA ALA A 87 1.77 5.61 10.60
C ALA A 87 1.45 6.29 9.25
N LEU A 88 1.17 5.45 8.24
CA LEU A 88 0.96 5.87 6.85
C LEU A 88 -0.39 6.57 6.61
N GLY A 89 -1.31 6.51 7.57
CA GLY A 89 -2.63 7.16 7.46
C GLY A 89 -3.51 6.61 6.34
N LEU A 90 -3.34 5.32 5.98
CA LEU A 90 -4.11 4.67 4.92
C LEU A 90 -5.60 4.64 5.26
N SER A 91 -6.42 5.07 4.30
CA SER A 91 -7.87 4.96 4.36
C SER A 91 -8.36 4.09 3.22
N ILE A 92 -8.64 2.83 3.51
CA ILE A 92 -9.27 1.88 2.59
C ILE A 92 -10.79 1.83 2.93
N PRO A 93 -11.72 1.39 2.06
CA PRO A 93 -13.13 1.12 2.40
C PRO A 93 -13.38 -0.20 3.16
N GLU A 94 -14.31 -0.22 4.11
CA GLU A 94 -14.68 -1.42 4.87
C GLU A 94 -15.15 -2.54 3.93
N GLY A 95 -14.81 -3.79 4.26
CA GLY A 95 -15.07 -4.97 3.42
C GLY A 95 -14.00 -5.23 2.35
N ALA A 96 -13.14 -4.25 2.04
CA ALA A 96 -12.15 -4.41 0.99
C ALA A 96 -11.10 -5.50 1.30
N SER A 97 -10.79 -6.29 0.27
CA SER A 97 -9.77 -7.34 0.28
C SER A 97 -8.45 -6.86 -0.32
N VAL A 98 -7.35 -7.00 0.42
CA VAL A 98 -6.01 -6.65 -0.06
C VAL A 98 -5.56 -7.67 -1.11
N GLN A 99 -5.15 -7.19 -2.28
CA GLN A 99 -4.68 -8.00 -3.40
C GLN A 99 -3.16 -8.04 -3.49
N GLY A 100 -2.49 -6.95 -3.10
CA GLY A 100 -1.05 -6.85 -3.18
C GLY A 100 -0.54 -5.52 -2.64
N ILE A 101 0.76 -5.49 -2.39
CA ILE A 101 1.45 -4.35 -1.79
C ILE A 101 2.75 -4.12 -2.56
N ALA A 102 2.93 -2.91 -3.07
CA ALA A 102 4.15 -2.46 -3.71
C ALA A 102 4.81 -1.34 -2.90
N VAL A 103 6.14 -1.33 -2.86
CA VAL A 103 6.93 -0.29 -2.20
C VAL A 103 7.96 0.26 -3.19
N THR A 104 7.97 1.56 -3.39
CA THR A 104 9.03 2.26 -4.12
C THR A 104 9.99 2.89 -3.12
N VAL A 105 11.28 2.64 -3.27
CA VAL A 105 12.35 3.25 -2.46
C VAL A 105 13.33 4.00 -3.36
N VAL A 106 13.53 5.28 -3.09
CA VAL A 106 14.61 6.08 -3.71
C VAL A 106 15.85 5.92 -2.84
N ARG A 107 16.80 5.12 -3.33
CA ARG A 107 18.00 4.69 -2.57
C ARG A 107 19.29 4.99 -3.32
N GLY A 108 20.36 5.26 -2.59
CA GLY A 108 21.69 5.47 -3.14
C GLY A 108 22.82 5.31 -2.13
N SER A 109 24.05 5.15 -2.61
CA SER A 109 25.25 5.02 -1.78
C SER A 109 26.26 6.09 -2.15
N ALA A 110 26.97 6.67 -1.18
CA ALA A 110 27.94 7.73 -1.47
C ALA A 110 29.11 7.27 -2.38
N GLY A 111 29.69 6.09 -2.14
CA GLY A 111 30.83 5.54 -2.89
C GLY A 111 30.54 4.20 -3.57
N GLY A 112 29.31 3.68 -3.48
CA GLY A 112 28.90 2.41 -4.08
C GLY A 112 28.96 1.22 -3.11
N GLY A 113 28.76 0.00 -3.61
CA GLY A 113 28.95 -1.26 -2.86
C GLY A 113 27.98 -1.56 -1.71
N VAL A 114 27.10 -0.62 -1.36
CA VAL A 114 25.96 -0.87 -0.50
C VAL A 114 24.89 -1.65 -1.27
N VAL A 115 24.30 -2.65 -0.64
CA VAL A 115 23.16 -3.44 -1.13
C VAL A 115 22.08 -3.50 -0.06
N ASP A 116 20.92 -4.06 -0.38
CA ASP A 116 19.94 -4.37 0.65
C ASP A 116 20.46 -5.47 1.59
N GLU A 117 20.31 -5.21 2.88
CA GLU A 117 20.33 -6.27 3.88
C GLU A 117 18.95 -6.95 3.95
N SER A 118 17.90 -6.14 4.01
CA SER A 118 16.52 -6.62 4.13
C SER A 118 15.52 -5.53 3.72
N VAL A 119 14.45 -5.93 3.05
CA VAL A 119 13.29 -5.10 2.75
C VAL A 119 12.05 -5.90 3.10
N ARG A 120 11.29 -5.47 4.10
CA ARG A 120 10.12 -6.20 4.64
C ARG A 120 8.96 -5.26 4.90
N LEU A 121 7.73 -5.77 4.81
CA LEU A 121 6.58 -5.05 5.34
C LEU A 121 6.59 -5.11 6.86
N VAL A 122 5.84 -4.21 7.50
CA VAL A 122 5.72 -4.12 8.96
C VAL A 122 4.27 -4.39 9.34
N ARG A 123 4.05 -5.28 10.31
CA ARG A 123 2.75 -5.52 10.95
C ARG A 123 2.90 -5.23 12.43
N ALA A 124 2.07 -4.35 12.97
CA ALA A 124 2.10 -3.99 14.38
C ALA A 124 3.50 -3.58 14.91
N ASN A 125 4.26 -2.82 14.10
CA ASN A 125 5.63 -2.37 14.37
C ASN A 125 6.74 -3.43 14.28
N ASP A 126 6.42 -4.66 13.87
CA ASP A 126 7.41 -5.72 13.64
C ASP A 126 7.51 -6.10 12.15
N PRO A 127 8.72 -6.35 11.61
CA PRO A 127 8.87 -6.85 10.25
C PRO A 127 8.13 -8.18 10.06
N ALA A 128 7.34 -8.27 9.00
CA ALA A 128 6.50 -9.41 8.67
C ALA A 128 6.65 -9.78 7.19
N GLY A 129 6.31 -11.04 6.88
CA GLY A 129 6.33 -11.57 5.54
C GLY A 129 7.71 -11.89 4.98
N ASP A 130 7.72 -12.11 3.67
CA ASP A 130 8.90 -12.40 2.88
C ASP A 130 9.84 -11.19 2.85
N ASP A 131 11.13 -11.48 2.81
CA ASP A 131 12.13 -10.47 2.53
C ASP A 131 12.23 -10.25 1.01
N ARG A 132 12.06 -9.00 0.58
CA ARG A 132 12.17 -8.58 -0.82
C ARG A 132 13.50 -7.90 -1.14
N LYS A 133 14.53 -8.09 -0.31
CA LYS A 133 15.87 -7.55 -0.56
C LYS A 133 16.36 -7.81 -1.98
N ASN A 134 17.08 -6.84 -2.52
CA ASN A 134 17.71 -6.90 -3.81
C ASN A 134 19.24 -6.75 -3.66
N ILE A 135 19.98 -7.66 -4.28
CA ILE A 135 21.46 -7.69 -4.24
C ILE A 135 22.11 -6.71 -5.24
N LEU A 136 21.31 -6.01 -6.05
CA LEU A 136 21.82 -4.95 -6.92
C LEU A 136 22.39 -3.81 -6.07
N PRO A 137 23.64 -3.37 -6.33
CA PRO A 137 24.24 -2.26 -5.62
C PRO A 137 23.41 -0.98 -5.74
N TRP A 138 23.35 -0.23 -4.65
CA TRP A 138 22.71 1.06 -4.60
C TRP A 138 23.52 2.06 -5.45
N PRO A 139 22.86 2.83 -6.33
CA PRO A 139 23.54 3.73 -7.24
C PRO A 139 24.17 4.94 -6.52
N PRO A 140 25.20 5.59 -7.11
CA PRO A 140 25.82 6.78 -6.53
C PRO A 140 24.87 8.00 -6.49
N SER A 141 24.01 8.10 -7.50
CA SER A 141 22.87 9.02 -7.49
C SER A 141 21.64 8.25 -7.04
N PRO A 142 20.94 8.67 -5.96
CA PRO A 142 19.72 8.02 -5.52
C PRO A 142 18.72 7.85 -6.66
N ALA A 143 18.16 6.66 -6.79
CA ALA A 143 17.21 6.30 -7.83
C ALA A 143 16.11 5.39 -7.27
N PRO A 144 14.89 5.45 -7.84
CA PRO A 144 13.79 4.59 -7.40
C PRO A 144 14.04 3.13 -7.78
N ILE A 145 13.64 2.22 -6.89
CA ILE A 145 13.43 0.81 -7.17
C ILE A 145 12.10 0.37 -6.54
N ASP A 146 11.41 -0.55 -7.20
CA ASP A 146 10.16 -1.12 -6.72
C ASP A 146 10.38 -2.52 -6.12
N TYR A 147 9.68 -2.78 -5.03
CA TYR A 147 9.56 -4.06 -4.36
C TYR A 147 8.10 -4.48 -4.29
N GLY A 148 7.84 -5.77 -4.45
CA GLY A 148 6.48 -6.28 -4.52
C GLY A 148 5.80 -5.95 -5.84
N SER A 149 4.47 -6.09 -5.87
CA SER A 149 3.67 -5.91 -7.06
C SER A 149 2.19 -5.72 -6.69
N PRO A 150 1.31 -5.40 -7.65
CA PRO A 150 -0.13 -5.32 -7.42
C PRO A 150 -0.79 -6.61 -6.92
N THR A 151 -0.12 -7.75 -7.05
CA THR A 151 -0.62 -9.07 -6.62
C THR A 151 0.30 -9.74 -5.60
N ASP A 152 1.33 -9.04 -5.11
CA ASP A 152 2.28 -9.58 -4.15
C ASP A 152 1.86 -9.24 -2.72
N LEU A 153 1.51 -10.26 -1.94
CA LEU A 153 1.17 -10.15 -0.53
C LEU A 153 2.36 -10.37 0.40
N TRP A 154 3.58 -10.51 -0.14
CA TRP A 154 4.81 -10.72 0.64
C TRP A 154 4.70 -11.95 1.54
N GLY A 155 4.09 -13.03 1.05
CA GLY A 155 3.99 -14.31 1.77
C GLY A 155 3.07 -14.31 2.99
N VAL A 156 2.26 -13.26 3.19
CA VAL A 156 1.38 -13.10 4.35
C VAL A 156 -0.01 -12.68 3.89
N ASP A 157 -1.05 -13.25 4.48
CA ASP A 157 -2.42 -12.77 4.26
C ASP A 157 -2.61 -11.45 5.01
N TRP A 158 -2.71 -10.35 4.26
CA TRP A 158 -2.94 -9.01 4.78
C TRP A 158 -4.42 -8.71 4.85
N THR A 159 -4.89 -8.39 6.05
CA THR A 159 -6.24 -7.87 6.23
C THR A 159 -6.27 -6.36 6.01
N ARG A 160 -7.48 -5.84 5.77
CA ARG A 160 -7.75 -4.41 5.83
C ARG A 160 -7.24 -3.80 7.14
N GLU A 161 -7.55 -4.43 8.26
CA GLU A 161 -7.23 -3.96 9.62
C GLU A 161 -5.73 -3.86 9.82
N ASP A 162 -4.97 -4.81 9.26
CA ASP A 162 -3.51 -4.74 9.25
C ASP A 162 -3.05 -3.48 8.52
N VAL A 163 -3.47 -3.28 7.28
CA VAL A 163 -2.89 -2.22 6.41
C VAL A 163 -3.32 -0.79 6.76
N VAL A 164 -4.43 -0.62 7.49
CA VAL A 164 -4.85 0.69 8.02
C VAL A 164 -4.34 0.95 9.44
N SER A 165 -3.68 -0.03 10.06
CA SER A 165 -3.10 0.11 11.40
C SER A 165 -1.98 1.15 11.41
N PRO A 166 -1.85 1.98 12.46
CA PRO A 166 -0.71 2.88 12.60
C PRO A 166 0.64 2.14 12.70
N GLY A 167 0.63 0.85 13.04
CA GLY A 167 1.83 0.01 13.06
C GLY A 167 2.13 -0.70 11.73
N PHE A 168 1.37 -0.42 10.67
CA PHE A 168 1.66 -0.95 9.32
C PHE A 168 2.60 -0.03 8.56
N GLY A 169 3.48 -0.65 7.77
CA GLY A 169 4.55 0.07 7.12
C GLY A 169 5.50 -0.79 6.32
N VAL A 170 6.69 -0.25 6.10
CA VAL A 170 7.83 -0.93 5.49
C VAL A 170 9.09 -0.67 6.31
N ALA A 171 9.99 -1.65 6.33
CA ALA A 171 11.29 -1.60 6.96
C ALA A 171 12.39 -1.94 5.95
N VAL A 172 13.39 -1.06 5.84
CA VAL A 172 14.53 -1.20 4.94
C VAL A 172 15.83 -1.21 5.74
N ALA A 173 16.71 -2.17 5.49
CA ALA A 173 18.05 -2.23 6.02
C ALA A 173 19.05 -2.40 4.87
N ALA A 174 20.23 -1.81 5.03
CA ALA A 174 21.33 -1.82 4.07
C ALA A 174 22.55 -2.56 4.62
N ARG A 175 23.39 -3.11 3.75
CA ARG A 175 24.69 -3.71 4.09
C ARG A 175 25.75 -3.18 3.13
N ASN A 176 26.95 -2.94 3.62
CA ASN A 176 28.08 -2.58 2.77
C ASN A 176 28.90 -3.82 2.40
N ASP A 177 28.91 -4.20 1.12
CA ASP A 177 29.75 -5.30 0.60
C ASP A 177 31.12 -4.81 0.10
N ALA A 178 31.34 -3.49 0.02
CA ALA A 178 32.63 -2.92 -0.37
C ALA A 178 33.70 -3.12 0.71
N ASN A 179 34.97 -3.03 0.28
CA ASN A 179 36.11 -3.05 1.20
C ASN A 179 36.41 -1.65 1.80
N SER A 180 35.80 -0.59 1.27
CA SER A 180 35.81 0.77 1.80
C SER A 180 34.64 0.99 2.77
N GLY A 181 34.75 2.01 3.62
CA GLY A 181 33.61 2.45 4.43
C GLY A 181 32.62 3.24 3.58
N GLU A 182 31.34 2.87 3.63
CA GLU A 182 30.29 3.46 2.78
C GLU A 182 29.07 3.88 3.59
N SER A 183 28.32 4.86 3.08
CA SER A 183 27.07 5.32 3.69
C SER A 183 25.91 5.06 2.75
N ALA A 184 24.90 4.35 3.27
CA ALA A 184 23.61 4.17 2.61
C ALA A 184 22.77 5.44 2.77
N ARG A 185 22.00 5.78 1.74
CA ARG A 185 21.12 6.95 1.70
C ARG A 185 19.76 6.54 1.15
N ILE A 186 18.70 6.98 1.81
CA ILE A 186 17.33 6.87 1.33
C ILE A 186 16.78 8.30 1.27
N ASP A 187 16.19 8.64 0.14
CA ASP A 187 15.58 9.96 -0.12
C ASP A 187 14.06 9.91 -0.03
N GLY A 188 13.45 8.75 -0.23
CA GLY A 188 12.00 8.68 -0.25
C GLY A 188 11.48 7.26 -0.31
N ILE A 189 10.41 7.00 0.42
CA ILE A 189 9.70 5.73 0.40
C ILE A 189 8.21 5.98 0.20
N ARG A 190 7.65 5.26 -0.77
CA ARG A 190 6.22 5.27 -1.07
C ARG A 190 5.69 3.85 -1.01
N LEU A 191 4.57 3.66 -0.34
CA LEU A 191 3.86 2.39 -0.27
C LEU A 191 2.54 2.49 -1.02
N THR A 192 2.20 1.47 -1.78
CA THR A 192 0.94 1.36 -2.52
C THR A 192 0.26 0.05 -2.16
N VAL A 193 -0.97 0.13 -1.64
CA VAL A 193 -1.83 -1.03 -1.36
C VAL A 193 -2.86 -1.16 -2.47
N TYR A 194 -2.97 -2.34 -3.05
CA TYR A 194 -3.97 -2.70 -4.04
C TYR A 194 -5.09 -3.51 -3.36
N TYR A 195 -6.35 -3.14 -3.57
CA TYR A 195 -7.48 -3.77 -2.92
C TYR A 195 -8.74 -3.77 -3.80
N CYS A 196 -9.61 -4.75 -3.61
CA CYS A 196 -10.94 -4.77 -4.23
C CYS A 196 -12.01 -4.61 -3.14
N PRO A 197 -13.13 -3.94 -3.43
CA PRO A 197 -14.28 -3.86 -2.53
C PRO A 197 -14.80 -5.21 -2.04
#